data_AF-A0A8T1UPF1-F1
#
_entry.id   AF-A0A8T1UPF1-F1
#
_cell.length_a   1.000
_cell.length_b   1.000
_cell.length_c   1.000
_cell.angle_alpha   90.00
_cell.angle_beta   90.00
_cell.angle_gamma   90.00
#
_symmetry.space_group_name_H-M   'P 1'
#
loop_
_entity.id
_entity.type
_entity.pdbx_description
1 polymer ?
#
loop_
_entity_poly.entity_id
_entity_poly.type
_entity_poly.pdbx_seq_one_letter_code
_entity_poly.pdbx_strand_id
1 'polypeptide(L)'
;MEQQEREEREAYMESLAPGFAIYAQLIDLEETNKSLLEQCSKRFAALTSALKSRGLQLQPTFKPCEQFIVAGDGNISDVVDTTEEMRFLDICTDYPRRCQWKVQSGHHGNKAICEEAKMELCIAYLENHRGLRLPRKWEDCRSRFEEVRRTGGIPQCEGRYIYSKMHLLSLRESTERISFAEAVYLLKVVGSRFCMDCVVLSSCNARK
;
A
#
# COMPACT_ATOMS: atom_id res chain seq x y z
N MET A 1 -44.67 -10.92 -8.79
CA MET A 1 -43.50 -10.92 -9.70
C MET A 1 -42.27 -10.45 -8.93
N GLU A 2 -42.31 -9.25 -8.35
CA GLU A 2 -41.19 -8.68 -7.57
C GLU A 2 -40.71 -9.54 -6.38
N GLN A 3 -41.61 -10.20 -5.65
CA GLN A 3 -41.25 -11.06 -4.52
C GLN A 3 -40.46 -12.31 -4.97
N GLN A 4 -40.86 -12.91 -6.09
CA GLN A 4 -40.22 -14.11 -6.63
C GLN A 4 -38.83 -13.78 -7.21
N GLU A 5 -38.70 -12.64 -7.90
CA GLU A 5 -37.40 -12.16 -8.40
C GLU A 5 -36.41 -11.84 -7.25
N ARG A 6 -36.93 -11.33 -6.11
CA ARG A 6 -36.12 -11.10 -4.90
C ARG A 6 -35.62 -12.41 -4.30
N GLU A 7 -36.51 -13.39 -4.12
CA GLU A 7 -36.16 -14.70 -3.56
C GLU A 7 -35.15 -15.45 -4.45
N GLU A 8 -35.32 -15.39 -5.77
CA GLU A 8 -34.35 -15.97 -6.71
C GLU A 8 -32.98 -15.29 -6.65
N ARG A 9 -32.95 -13.97 -6.44
CA ARG A 9 -31.70 -13.22 -6.25
C ARG A 9 -31.03 -13.59 -4.93
N GLU A 10 -31.77 -13.67 -3.84
CA GLU A 10 -31.25 -14.06 -2.52
C GLU A 10 -30.67 -15.48 -2.57
N ALA A 11 -31.42 -16.44 -3.14
CA ALA A 11 -30.95 -17.80 -3.33
C ALA A 11 -29.68 -17.87 -4.20
N TYR A 12 -29.60 -17.04 -5.26
CA TYR A 12 -28.38 -16.94 -6.06
C TYR A 12 -27.21 -16.39 -5.26
N MET A 13 -27.40 -15.31 -4.48
CA MET A 13 -26.35 -14.74 -3.64
C MET A 13 -25.88 -15.71 -2.55
N GLU A 14 -26.77 -16.53 -2.01
CA GLU A 14 -26.42 -17.59 -1.04
C GLU A 14 -25.66 -18.76 -1.67
N SER A 15 -25.85 -19.02 -2.97
CA SER A 15 -25.10 -20.04 -3.71
C SER A 15 -23.64 -19.66 -4.00
N LEU A 16 -23.29 -18.38 -3.86
CA LEU A 16 -21.94 -17.85 -4.05
C LEU A 16 -21.01 -18.19 -2.87
N ALA A 17 -19.76 -17.74 -2.92
CA ALA A 17 -18.77 -18.01 -1.88
C ALA A 17 -19.30 -17.70 -0.46
N PRO A 18 -19.03 -18.56 0.54
CA PRO A 18 -19.56 -18.38 1.89
C PRO A 18 -19.21 -17.02 2.49
N GLY A 19 -20.25 -16.30 2.94
CA GLY A 19 -20.12 -14.95 3.52
C GLY A 19 -20.07 -13.81 2.50
N PHE A 20 -20.04 -14.09 1.18
CA PHE A 20 -20.07 -13.05 0.15
C PHE A 20 -21.36 -12.25 0.18
N ALA A 21 -22.52 -12.90 0.36
CA ALA A 21 -23.81 -12.20 0.45
C ALA A 21 -23.85 -11.15 1.57
N ILE A 22 -23.33 -11.51 2.75
CA ILE A 22 -23.22 -10.60 3.90
C ILE A 22 -22.25 -9.46 3.57
N TYR A 23 -21.10 -9.77 2.98
CA TYR A 23 -20.13 -8.76 2.57
C TYR A 23 -20.73 -7.76 1.56
N ALA A 24 -21.43 -8.26 0.55
CA ALA A 24 -22.09 -7.45 -0.47
C ALA A 24 -23.12 -6.49 0.14
N GLN A 25 -23.87 -6.94 1.15
CA GLN A 25 -24.78 -6.07 1.92
C GLN A 25 -24.01 -4.99 2.70
N LEU A 26 -22.88 -5.32 3.33
CA LEU A 26 -22.10 -4.39 4.14
C LEU A 26 -21.43 -3.26 3.33
N ILE A 27 -21.25 -3.47 2.02
CA ILE A 27 -20.69 -2.46 1.11
C ILE A 27 -21.74 -1.84 0.19
N ASP A 28 -23.03 -2.13 0.41
CA ASP A 28 -24.15 -1.68 -0.43
C ASP A 28 -23.96 -2.00 -1.92
N LEU A 29 -23.55 -3.24 -2.25
CA LEU A 29 -23.31 -3.65 -3.63
C LEU A 29 -24.63 -3.82 -4.40
N GLU A 30 -24.89 -2.91 -5.34
CA GLU A 30 -26.09 -2.89 -6.18
C GLU A 30 -25.98 -3.74 -7.47
N GLU A 31 -24.88 -4.47 -7.68
CA GLU A 31 -24.70 -5.29 -8.89
C GLU A 31 -25.75 -6.40 -9.00
N THR A 32 -26.30 -6.56 -10.21
CA THR A 32 -27.37 -7.54 -10.54
C THR A 32 -26.95 -8.53 -11.62
N ASN A 33 -25.85 -8.26 -12.34
CA ASN A 33 -25.31 -9.16 -13.33
C ASN A 33 -24.67 -10.38 -12.66
N LYS A 34 -25.27 -11.56 -12.90
CA LYS A 34 -24.82 -12.85 -12.36
C LYS A 34 -23.33 -13.14 -12.63
N SER A 35 -22.86 -12.91 -13.86
CA SER A 35 -21.46 -13.15 -14.22
C SER A 35 -20.48 -12.25 -13.43
N LEU A 36 -20.84 -10.99 -13.24
CA LEU A 36 -20.03 -10.06 -12.44
C LEU A 36 -20.06 -10.43 -10.95
N LEU A 37 -21.22 -10.82 -10.42
CA LEU A 37 -21.36 -11.31 -9.04
C LEU A 37 -20.52 -12.57 -8.79
N GLU A 38 -20.47 -13.51 -9.75
CA GLU A 38 -19.58 -14.66 -9.70
C GLU A 38 -18.09 -14.28 -9.66
N GLN A 39 -17.68 -13.29 -10.45
CA GLN A 39 -16.30 -12.79 -10.43
C GLN A 39 -15.99 -12.10 -9.11
N CYS A 40 -16.87 -11.24 -8.61
CA CYS A 40 -16.75 -10.61 -7.28
C CYS A 40 -16.66 -11.66 -6.19
N SER A 41 -17.50 -12.69 -6.23
CA SER A 41 -17.49 -13.80 -5.28
C SER A 41 -16.18 -14.58 -5.28
N LYS A 42 -15.64 -14.89 -6.47
CA LYS A 42 -14.33 -15.54 -6.62
C LYS A 42 -13.20 -14.68 -6.04
N ARG A 43 -13.18 -13.37 -6.34
CA ARG A 43 -12.20 -12.43 -5.79
C ARG A 43 -12.32 -12.29 -4.27
N PHE A 44 -13.54 -12.23 -3.75
CA PHE A 44 -13.83 -12.22 -2.31
C PHE A 44 -13.26 -13.46 -1.61
N ALA A 45 -13.52 -14.66 -2.16
CA ALA A 45 -13.03 -15.91 -1.58
C ALA A 45 -11.49 -15.96 -1.58
N ALA A 46 -10.87 -15.57 -2.69
CA ALA A 46 -9.43 -15.52 -2.84
C ALA A 46 -8.80 -14.54 -1.83
N LEU A 47 -9.29 -13.29 -1.78
CA LEU A 47 -8.77 -12.27 -0.87
C LEU A 47 -8.97 -12.65 0.60
N THR A 48 -10.13 -13.19 0.95
CA THR A 48 -10.42 -13.65 2.32
C THR A 48 -9.45 -14.76 2.75
N SER A 49 -9.19 -15.74 1.86
CA SER A 49 -8.21 -16.80 2.11
C SER A 49 -6.80 -16.23 2.30
N ALA A 50 -6.38 -15.33 1.42
CA ALA A 50 -5.06 -14.72 1.47
C ALA A 50 -4.85 -13.88 2.75
N LEU A 51 -5.84 -13.09 3.16
CA LEU A 51 -5.82 -12.35 4.42
C LEU A 51 -5.74 -13.30 5.63
N LYS A 52 -6.59 -14.34 5.66
CA LYS A 52 -6.59 -15.34 6.75
C LYS A 52 -5.24 -16.05 6.88
N SER A 53 -4.58 -16.35 5.77
CA SER A 53 -3.24 -16.96 5.78
C SER A 53 -2.17 -16.09 6.47
N ARG A 54 -2.41 -14.77 6.57
CA ARG A 54 -1.56 -13.81 7.29
C ARG A 54 -2.12 -13.41 8.65
N GLY A 55 -3.16 -14.08 9.15
CA GLY A 55 -3.81 -13.74 10.42
C GLY A 55 -4.59 -12.42 10.37
N LEU A 56 -5.00 -11.98 9.18
CA LEU A 56 -5.80 -10.78 8.94
C LEU A 56 -7.25 -11.15 8.65
N GLN A 57 -8.15 -10.19 8.89
CA GLN A 57 -9.57 -10.30 8.56
C GLN A 57 -9.93 -9.28 7.49
N LEU A 58 -10.86 -9.65 6.61
CA LEU A 58 -11.41 -8.76 5.61
C LEU A 58 -12.24 -7.67 6.28
N GLN A 59 -11.88 -6.41 6.05
CA GLN A 59 -12.61 -5.25 6.56
C GLN A 59 -13.47 -4.67 5.43
N PRO A 60 -14.82 -4.68 5.54
CA PRO A 60 -15.72 -4.16 4.50
C PRO A 60 -15.47 -2.70 4.13
N THR A 61 -15.12 -1.87 5.11
CA THR A 61 -14.89 -0.44 4.93
C THR A 61 -13.50 -0.10 4.40
N PHE A 62 -12.61 -1.09 4.27
CA PHE A 62 -11.26 -0.86 3.77
C PHE A 62 -11.25 -0.82 2.25
N LYS A 63 -11.21 0.40 1.70
CA LYS A 63 -11.36 0.67 0.26
C LYS A 63 -10.49 -0.17 -0.68
N PRO A 64 -9.20 -0.47 -0.39
CA PRO A 64 -8.41 -1.35 -1.25
C PRO A 64 -8.99 -2.77 -1.40
N CYS A 65 -9.59 -3.32 -0.35
CA CYS A 65 -10.25 -4.63 -0.41
C CYS A 65 -11.53 -4.57 -1.24
N GLU A 66 -12.34 -3.54 -1.05
CA GLU A 66 -13.57 -3.30 -1.81
C GLU A 66 -13.27 -3.13 -3.30
N GLN A 67 -12.31 -2.28 -3.66
CA GLN A 67 -11.91 -2.04 -5.06
C GLN A 67 -11.38 -3.32 -5.73
N PHE A 68 -10.59 -4.12 -5.01
CA PHE A 68 -10.15 -5.42 -5.53
C PHE A 68 -11.33 -6.37 -5.76
N ILE A 69 -12.29 -6.45 -4.84
CA ILE A 69 -13.42 -7.38 -4.93
C ILE A 69 -14.41 -6.96 -6.02
N VAL A 70 -14.72 -5.66 -6.13
CA VAL A 70 -15.77 -5.13 -7.01
C VAL A 70 -15.22 -4.80 -8.40
N ALA A 71 -14.12 -4.05 -8.48
CA ALA A 71 -13.55 -3.63 -9.76
C ALA A 71 -12.46 -4.59 -10.26
N GLY A 72 -11.77 -5.31 -9.35
CA GLY A 72 -10.60 -6.12 -9.72
C GLY A 72 -9.32 -5.32 -9.74
N ASP A 73 -9.32 -4.17 -9.07
CA ASP A 73 -8.18 -3.27 -9.07
C ASP A 73 -7.03 -3.82 -8.23
N GLY A 74 -5.86 -3.94 -8.87
CA GLY A 74 -4.61 -4.35 -8.23
C GLY A 74 -4.43 -5.85 -8.08
N ASN A 75 -3.33 -6.25 -7.44
CA ASN A 75 -2.99 -7.64 -7.18
C ASN A 75 -3.37 -8.00 -5.73
N ILE A 76 -3.90 -9.23 -5.53
CA ILE A 76 -4.21 -9.78 -4.22
C ILE A 76 -3.04 -9.65 -3.23
N SER A 77 -1.80 -9.86 -3.66
CA SER A 77 -0.63 -9.73 -2.78
C SER A 77 -0.44 -8.30 -2.31
N ASP A 78 -0.63 -7.32 -3.20
CA ASP A 78 -0.47 -5.89 -2.87
C ASP A 78 -1.56 -5.43 -1.91
N VAL A 79 -2.81 -5.90 -2.11
CA VAL A 79 -3.94 -5.60 -1.22
C VAL A 79 -3.65 -6.16 0.17
N VAL A 80 -3.22 -7.41 0.26
CA VAL A 80 -2.89 -8.05 1.54
C VAL A 80 -1.71 -7.35 2.23
N ASP A 81 -0.64 -7.02 1.50
CA ASP A 81 0.50 -6.25 2.02
C ASP A 81 0.04 -4.89 2.58
N THR A 82 -0.87 -4.22 1.87
CA THR A 82 -1.41 -2.91 2.26
C THR A 82 -2.32 -3.04 3.48
N THR A 83 -3.15 -4.08 3.57
CA THR A 83 -3.98 -4.36 4.75
C THR A 83 -3.12 -4.66 5.98
N GLU A 84 -2.07 -5.47 5.82
CA GLU A 84 -1.12 -5.79 6.89
C GLU A 84 -0.41 -4.54 7.40
N GLU A 85 0.09 -3.72 6.48
CA GLU A 85 0.74 -2.45 6.78
C GLU A 85 -0.19 -1.47 7.49
N MET A 86 -1.39 -1.24 6.96
CA MET A 86 -2.34 -0.29 7.55
C MET A 86 -2.75 -0.74 8.96
N ARG A 87 -2.99 -2.04 9.16
CA ARG A 87 -3.29 -2.57 10.50
C ARG A 87 -2.14 -2.35 11.48
N PHE A 88 -0.89 -2.53 11.05
CA PHE A 88 0.27 -2.26 11.88
C PHE A 88 0.40 -0.77 12.20
N LEU A 89 0.22 0.10 11.19
CA LEU A 89 0.25 1.55 11.37
C LEU A 89 -0.79 2.01 12.39
N ASP A 90 -2.02 1.49 12.31
CA ASP A 90 -3.12 1.88 13.18
C ASP A 90 -2.94 1.42 14.63
N ILE A 91 -2.36 0.22 14.85
CA ILE A 91 -2.27 -0.39 16.19
C ILE A 91 -0.93 -0.07 16.87
N CYS A 92 0.16 -0.04 16.10
CA CYS A 92 1.52 -0.04 16.63
C CYS A 92 2.25 1.29 16.45
N THR A 93 1.66 2.29 15.79
CA THR A 93 2.34 3.57 15.50
C THR A 93 1.46 4.77 15.80
N ASP A 94 2.07 5.97 15.76
CA ASP A 94 1.38 7.26 15.85
C ASP A 94 0.88 7.76 14.48
N TYR A 95 0.87 6.90 13.45
CA TYR A 95 0.48 7.23 12.08
C TYR A 95 -0.87 7.96 11.96
N PRO A 96 -1.99 7.50 12.59
CA PRO A 96 -3.26 8.20 12.49
C PRO A 96 -3.17 9.66 12.96
N ARG A 97 -2.40 9.90 14.03
CA ARG A 97 -2.17 11.25 14.57
C ARG A 97 -1.32 12.11 13.63
N ARG A 98 -0.28 11.53 13.01
CA ARG A 98 0.56 12.23 12.02
C ARG A 98 -0.25 12.63 10.79
N CYS A 99 -1.10 11.74 10.28
CA CYS A 99 -2.00 12.04 9.17
C CYS A 99 -2.98 13.14 9.54
N GLN A 100 -3.64 13.06 10.69
CA GLN A 100 -4.61 14.07 11.13
C GLN A 100 -3.96 15.47 11.28
N TRP A 101 -2.78 15.54 11.89
CA TRP A 101 -2.06 16.80 12.08
C TRP A 101 -1.57 17.42 10.76
N LYS A 102 -0.98 16.60 9.86
CA LYS A 102 -0.51 17.11 8.56
C LYS A 102 -1.68 17.53 7.64
N VAL A 103 -2.86 16.90 7.74
CA VAL A 103 -4.09 17.31 7.02
C VAL A 103 -4.63 18.64 7.55
N GLN A 104 -4.61 18.86 8.87
CA GLN A 104 -5.05 20.13 9.48
C GLN A 104 -4.10 21.30 9.17
N SER A 105 -2.85 21.01 8.81
CA SER A 105 -1.80 22.01 8.51
C SER A 105 -1.84 22.56 7.07
N GLY A 106 -2.91 22.30 6.31
CA GLY A 106 -3.20 22.97 5.04
C GLY A 106 -2.29 22.58 3.85
N HIS A 107 -1.45 21.55 3.97
CA HIS A 107 -0.64 21.07 2.84
C HIS A 107 -1.54 20.38 1.81
N HIS A 108 -1.54 20.87 0.57
CA HIS A 108 -2.29 20.28 -0.53
C HIS A 108 -1.75 18.89 -0.88
N GLY A 109 -2.67 17.90 -0.94
CA GLY A 109 -2.38 16.52 -1.36
C GLY A 109 -2.29 15.52 -0.20
N ASN A 110 -3.43 15.25 0.46
CA ASN A 110 -3.55 14.31 1.59
C ASN A 110 -2.82 12.96 1.39
N LYS A 111 -2.77 12.45 0.15
CA LYS A 111 -2.16 11.16 -0.16
C LYS A 111 -0.62 11.17 -0.07
N ALA A 112 0.05 12.17 -0.63
CA ALA A 112 1.53 12.23 -0.63
C ALA A 112 2.10 12.40 0.78
N ILE A 113 1.40 13.19 1.59
CA ILE A 113 1.70 13.46 3.01
C ILE A 113 1.61 12.18 3.85
N CYS A 114 0.55 11.40 3.66
CA CYS A 114 0.38 10.13 4.33
C CYS A 114 1.45 9.11 3.91
N GLU A 115 1.81 9.07 2.63
CA GLU A 115 2.87 8.18 2.14
C GLU A 115 4.25 8.54 2.71
N GLU A 116 4.58 9.83 2.83
CA GLU A 116 5.82 10.25 3.51
C GLU A 116 5.85 9.79 4.98
N ALA A 117 4.75 9.93 5.71
CA ALA A 117 4.66 9.45 7.09
C ALA A 117 4.86 7.93 7.18
N LYS A 118 4.36 7.15 6.21
CA LYS A 118 4.64 5.70 6.15
C LYS A 118 6.12 5.41 5.92
N MET A 119 6.77 6.15 5.02
CA MET A 119 8.20 5.99 4.73
C MET A 119 9.05 6.26 5.97
N GLU A 120 8.81 7.39 6.65
CA GLU A 120 9.51 7.74 7.89
C GLU A 120 9.35 6.66 8.97
N LEU A 121 8.12 6.18 9.16
CA LEU A 121 7.84 5.13 10.13
C LEU A 121 8.50 3.80 9.75
N CYS A 122 8.45 3.42 8.46
CA CYS A 122 9.12 2.23 7.97
C CYS A 122 10.62 2.27 8.30
N ILE A 123 11.30 3.38 8.02
CA ILE A 123 12.73 3.56 8.34
C ILE A 123 12.97 3.46 9.84
N ALA A 124 12.21 4.18 10.65
CA ALA A 124 12.36 4.18 12.11
C ALA A 124 12.18 2.77 12.72
N TYR A 125 11.23 2.00 12.19
CA TYR A 125 10.98 0.63 12.64
C TYR A 125 11.97 -0.39 12.06
N LEU A 126 12.58 -0.13 10.90
CA LEU A 126 13.70 -0.92 10.39
C LEU A 126 14.97 -0.69 11.22
N GLU A 127 15.21 0.54 11.69
CA GLU A 127 16.29 0.88 12.61
C GLU A 127 16.10 0.23 13.98
N ASN A 128 14.88 0.31 14.53
CA ASN A 128 14.55 -0.29 15.80
C ASN A 128 13.07 -0.72 15.82
N HIS A 129 12.84 -2.02 15.62
CA HIS A 129 11.50 -2.59 15.58
C HIS A 129 10.88 -2.80 16.97
N ARG A 130 11.60 -2.49 18.07
CA ARG A 130 11.11 -2.56 19.47
C ARG A 130 10.56 -3.93 19.88
N GLY A 131 11.12 -5.01 19.31
CA GLY A 131 10.63 -6.38 19.55
C GLY A 131 9.29 -6.70 18.86
N LEU A 132 8.74 -5.77 18.07
CA LEU A 132 7.54 -6.02 17.27
C LEU A 132 7.90 -6.77 15.99
N ARG A 133 6.94 -7.54 15.48
CA ARG A 133 6.99 -8.13 14.15
C ARG A 133 6.54 -7.08 13.14
N LEU A 134 7.40 -6.76 12.17
CA LEU A 134 7.08 -5.78 11.14
C LEU A 134 6.18 -6.39 10.05
N PRO A 135 5.38 -5.56 9.36
CA PRO A 135 4.66 -5.99 8.16
C PRO A 135 5.62 -6.54 7.11
N ARG A 136 5.19 -7.56 6.35
CA ARG A 136 6.02 -8.15 5.27
C ARG A 136 6.54 -7.12 4.29
N LYS A 137 5.70 -6.16 3.89
CA LYS A 137 6.10 -5.04 3.02
C LYS A 137 7.31 -4.27 3.55
N TRP A 138 7.42 -4.11 4.87
CA TRP A 138 8.54 -3.40 5.49
C TRP A 138 9.76 -4.31 5.61
N GLU A 139 9.57 -5.59 5.90
CA GLU A 139 10.65 -6.58 5.85
C GLU A 139 11.27 -6.66 4.45
N ASP A 140 10.47 -6.56 3.38
CA ASP A 140 10.97 -6.50 2.00
C ASP A 140 11.84 -5.26 1.73
N CYS A 141 11.65 -4.19 2.50
CA CYS A 141 12.48 -2.98 2.42
C CYS A 141 13.84 -3.11 3.13
N ARG A 142 14.03 -4.13 3.97
CA ARG A 142 15.25 -4.30 4.79
C ARG A 142 16.52 -4.38 3.97
N SER A 143 16.49 -5.06 2.83
CA SER A 143 17.65 -5.20 1.94
C SER A 143 18.15 -3.83 1.44
N ARG A 144 17.23 -2.97 0.99
CA ARG A 144 17.52 -1.61 0.53
C ARG A 144 17.94 -0.69 1.67
N PHE A 145 17.32 -0.83 2.83
CA PHE A 145 17.72 -0.10 4.03
C PHE A 145 19.18 -0.40 4.42
N GLU A 146 19.56 -1.68 4.46
CA GLU A 146 20.95 -2.09 4.74
C GLU A 146 21.92 -1.70 3.63
N GLU A 147 21.46 -1.66 2.38
CA GLU A 147 22.25 -1.14 1.26
C GLU A 147 22.61 0.33 1.44
N VAL A 148 21.63 1.18 1.76
CA VAL A 148 21.85 2.61 2.02
C VAL A 148 22.84 2.79 3.16
N ARG A 149 22.71 2.01 4.25
CA ARG A 149 23.66 2.07 5.37
C ARG A 149 25.08 1.68 4.95
N ARG A 150 25.22 0.61 4.15
CA ARG A 150 26.51 0.10 3.70
C ARG A 150 27.25 1.07 2.77
N THR A 151 26.51 1.82 1.95
CA THR A 151 27.08 2.82 1.02
C THR A 151 27.33 4.17 1.68
N GLY A 152 27.08 4.30 3.00
CA GLY A 152 27.27 5.55 3.75
C GLY A 152 26.15 6.57 3.54
N GLY A 153 25.03 6.17 2.95
CA GLY A 153 23.84 7.01 2.82
C GLY A 153 23.09 7.15 4.15
N ILE A 154 22.25 8.18 4.22
CA ILE A 154 21.38 8.45 5.38
C ILE A 154 19.97 7.92 5.05
N PRO A 155 19.48 6.85 5.71
CA PRO A 155 18.19 6.23 5.39
C PRO A 155 17.02 7.20 5.34
N GLN A 156 16.98 8.18 6.26
CA GLN A 156 15.96 9.21 6.35
C GLN A 156 15.89 10.09 5.08
N CYS A 157 17.01 10.27 4.38
CA CYS A 157 17.06 11.02 3.12
C CYS A 157 16.72 10.16 1.90
N GLU A 158 16.80 8.83 2.02
CA GLU A 158 16.61 7.86 0.92
C GLU A 158 15.30 7.06 1.07
N GLY A 159 14.35 7.56 1.86
CA GLY A 159 13.12 6.84 2.21
C GLY A 159 12.28 6.41 1.01
N ARG A 160 12.23 7.22 -0.05
CA ARG A 160 11.55 6.85 -1.30
C ARG A 160 12.16 5.62 -1.96
N TYR A 161 13.49 5.53 -2.02
CA TYR A 161 14.18 4.37 -2.57
C TYR A 161 13.90 3.12 -1.72
N ILE A 162 14.09 3.24 -0.40
CA ILE A 162 13.93 2.14 0.56
C ILE A 162 12.51 1.57 0.52
N TYR A 163 11.50 2.45 0.49
CA TYR A 163 10.10 2.07 0.57
C TYR A 163 9.46 1.74 -0.80
N SER A 164 10.11 2.07 -1.92
CA SER A 164 9.58 1.78 -3.26
C SER A 164 9.44 0.28 -3.50
N LYS A 165 8.44 -0.17 -4.27
CA LYS A 165 8.32 -1.59 -4.66
C LYS A 165 9.16 -1.95 -5.90
N MET A 166 10.22 -1.19 -6.20
CA MET A 166 11.04 -1.45 -7.38
C MET A 166 11.88 -2.71 -7.18
N HIS A 167 11.54 -3.78 -7.91
CA HIS A 167 12.52 -4.76 -8.38
C HIS A 167 13.47 -4.00 -9.31
N LEU A 168 14.73 -3.84 -8.92
CA LEU A 168 15.80 -3.34 -9.78
C LEU A 168 16.15 -4.38 -10.87
N LEU A 169 15.19 -4.74 -11.73
CA LEU A 169 15.43 -5.60 -12.89
C LEU A 169 15.39 -4.85 -14.23
N SER A 170 14.98 -3.57 -14.29
CA SER A 170 14.94 -2.85 -15.58
C SER A 170 16.07 -1.84 -15.81
N LEU A 171 16.88 -1.49 -14.80
CA LEU A 171 18.02 -0.59 -15.02
C LEU A 171 19.31 -1.34 -15.37
N ARG A 172 19.44 -2.61 -15.00
CA ARG A 172 20.66 -3.39 -15.25
C ARG A 172 20.80 -3.89 -16.70
N GLU A 173 19.69 -4.06 -17.42
CA GLU A 173 19.71 -4.50 -18.83
C GLU A 173 19.87 -3.35 -19.84
N SER A 174 19.80 -2.09 -19.38
CA SER A 174 20.05 -0.90 -20.22
C SER A 174 21.31 -0.11 -19.81
N THR A 175 22.02 -0.52 -18.76
CA THR A 175 23.26 0.13 -18.29
C THR A 175 24.47 -0.81 -18.33
N GLU A 176 24.83 -1.28 -19.52
CA GLU A 176 26.19 -1.80 -19.75
C GLU A 176 27.26 -0.69 -19.84
N ARG A 177 26.90 0.59 -19.63
CA ARG A 177 27.86 1.71 -19.80
C ARG A 177 27.83 2.83 -18.76
N ILE A 178 27.09 2.69 -17.66
CA ILE A 178 26.97 3.77 -16.68
C ILE A 178 27.24 3.21 -15.29
N SER A 179 28.15 3.84 -14.55
CA SER A 179 28.51 3.41 -13.20
C SER A 179 27.32 3.54 -12.24
N PHE A 180 27.25 2.71 -11.20
CA PHE A 180 26.18 2.76 -10.19
C PHE A 180 26.00 4.18 -9.60
N ALA A 181 27.11 4.93 -9.45
CA ALA A 181 27.11 6.31 -8.99
C ALA A 181 26.39 7.26 -9.97
N GLU A 182 26.57 7.06 -11.29
CA GLU A 182 25.89 7.84 -12.32
C GLU A 182 24.42 7.45 -12.49
N ALA A 183 24.05 6.18 -12.27
CA ALA A 183 22.65 5.76 -12.25
C ALA A 183 21.89 6.41 -11.07
N VAL A 184 22.53 6.48 -9.89
CA VAL A 184 22.00 7.20 -8.73
C VAL A 184 21.96 8.72 -8.98
N TYR A 185 22.95 9.28 -9.66
CA TYR A 185 22.95 10.69 -10.07
C TYR A 185 21.85 11.00 -11.09
N LEU A 186 21.63 10.13 -12.07
CA LEU A 186 20.55 10.25 -13.05
C LEU A 186 19.17 10.10 -12.40
N LEU A 187 19.01 9.25 -11.38
CA LEU A 187 17.78 9.23 -10.57
C LEU A 187 17.57 10.56 -9.83
N LYS A 188 18.64 11.19 -9.32
CA LYS A 188 18.61 12.51 -8.69
C LYS A 188 18.33 13.66 -9.68
N VAL A 189 18.76 13.54 -10.93
CA VAL A 189 18.61 14.59 -11.97
C VAL A 189 17.35 14.42 -12.82
N VAL A 190 16.98 13.18 -13.17
CA VAL A 190 15.80 12.85 -14.00
C VAL A 190 14.53 12.80 -13.14
N GLY A 191 14.64 12.52 -11.84
CA GLY A 191 13.58 12.73 -10.86
C GLY A 191 13.12 14.19 -10.74
N SER A 192 13.81 15.14 -11.39
CA SER A 192 13.42 16.55 -11.48
C SER A 192 12.65 16.92 -12.77
N ARG A 193 12.33 15.97 -13.66
CA ARG A 193 11.62 16.26 -14.94
C ARG A 193 10.18 15.75 -15.05
N PHE A 194 9.61 15.18 -13.98
CA PHE A 194 8.17 15.03 -13.86
C PHE A 194 7.68 15.71 -12.57
N CYS A 195 6.80 16.70 -12.76
CA CYS A 195 6.33 17.73 -11.83
C CYS A 195 7.29 18.90 -11.58
N MET A 196 7.30 19.85 -12.52
CA MET A 196 7.47 21.27 -12.24
C MET A 196 6.29 21.73 -11.35
N ASP A 197 6.39 21.57 -10.04
CA ASP A 197 5.75 22.41 -9.02
C ASP A 197 6.08 21.84 -7.64
N CYS A 198 7.20 22.30 -7.07
CA CYS A 198 7.48 22.46 -5.63
C CYS A 198 8.99 22.61 -5.43
N VAL A 199 9.51 23.76 -5.83
CA VAL A 199 10.74 24.31 -5.25
C VAL A 199 10.39 24.87 -3.88
N VAL A 200 10.74 24.18 -2.80
CA VAL A 200 11.15 24.84 -1.54
C VAL A 200 12.35 24.10 -1.00
N LEU A 201 13.49 24.79 -1.11
CA LEU A 201 14.78 24.43 -0.57
C LEU A 201 14.85 24.68 0.94
N SER A 202 15.55 23.76 1.61
CA SER A 202 16.54 24.02 2.67
C SER A 202 16.06 24.40 4.07
N SER A 203 16.39 23.55 5.06
CA SER A 203 17.34 23.91 6.13
C SER A 203 17.53 22.75 7.13
N CYS A 204 18.54 21.91 6.90
CA CYS A 204 19.16 21.11 7.95
C CYS A 204 20.65 20.90 7.61
N ASN A 205 21.47 21.95 7.80
CA ASN A 205 22.81 21.84 8.39
C ASN A 205 23.56 23.18 8.38
N ALA A 206 23.83 23.70 9.58
CA ALA A 206 25.06 24.43 9.89
C ALA A 206 25.20 24.58 11.42
N ARG A 207 25.83 23.59 12.07
CA ARG A 207 26.63 23.81 13.29
C ARG A 207 27.82 22.86 13.30
N LYS A 208 28.96 23.37 12.86
CA LYS A 208 30.27 23.21 13.50
C LYS A 208 30.98 24.53 13.40
#